data_AF-A0A962QD12-F1
#
_entry.id   AF-A0A962QD12-F1
#
_cell.length_a   1.000
_cell.length_b   1.000
_cell.length_c   1.000
_cell.angle_alpha   90.00
_cell.angle_beta   90.00
_cell.angle_gamma   90.00
#
_symmetry.space_group_name_H-M   'P 1'
#
loop_
_entity.id
_entity.type
_entity.pdbx_description
1 polymer ?
#
loop_
_entity_poly.entity_id
_entity_poly.type
_entity_poly.pdbx_seq_one_letter_code
_entity_poly.pdbx_strand_id
1 'polypeptide(L)'
;MTDLTLLADMPRLLLEAQLQPLQGSRFQPTGFPDLGAAAYDGPDGTPMMLVESAQSVANRLEACCWDTANNAWETPLTGLPYIAVIDKNGRPLTNSILEAHRINSAYILEGKDKTILNQLKKELDTLAEGPIDFAVVGKTLLKYDPNTLLHGVFFARKELAGGRIKVPRCLSGFIEAEGIRLAPSGGVKNDRVNPSGDTSKGFGNVPFSRDEFTAQRITAYFNFDLAQLRSYRLGMAIERLLITWGLYKIRRFLDTGLRLRTACDFECKTIRVTRPSDFELPSTDELAQQLPALIQVAAEEGVFAEPRITSVTYS
;
A
#
# COMPACT_ATOMS: atom_id res chain seq x y z
N MET A 1 15.34 -18.45 -9.27
CA MET A 1 14.22 -18.28 -8.33
C MET A 1 14.81 -17.78 -7.03
N THR A 2 14.26 -16.72 -6.42
CA THR A 2 14.76 -16.09 -5.18
C THR A 2 14.87 -17.13 -4.09
N ASP A 3 16.02 -17.21 -3.44
CA ASP A 3 16.16 -18.05 -2.27
C ASP A 3 15.45 -17.39 -1.08
N LEU A 4 14.40 -18.03 -0.57
CA LEU A 4 13.64 -17.58 0.61
C LEU A 4 13.96 -18.42 1.84
N THR A 5 14.97 -19.31 1.78
CA THR A 5 15.30 -20.24 2.86
C THR A 5 15.65 -19.51 4.14
N LEU A 6 16.38 -18.40 4.05
CA LEU A 6 16.70 -17.53 5.20
C LEU A 6 15.47 -16.91 5.87
N LEU A 7 14.32 -16.87 5.17
CA LEU A 7 13.08 -16.34 5.72
C LEU A 7 12.22 -17.42 6.38
N ALA A 8 12.47 -18.71 6.13
CA ALA A 8 11.57 -19.82 6.47
C ALA A 8 11.15 -19.86 7.95
N ASP A 9 12.08 -19.57 8.86
CA ASP A 9 11.82 -19.58 10.31
C ASP A 9 11.82 -18.17 10.94
N MET A 10 11.97 -17.13 10.11
CA MET A 10 11.99 -15.76 10.60
C MET A 10 10.57 -15.25 10.84
N PRO A 11 10.26 -14.64 12.00
CA PRO A 11 8.94 -14.07 12.24
C PRO A 11 8.74 -12.77 11.46
N ARG A 12 9.82 -12.04 11.16
CA ARG A 12 9.78 -10.75 10.50
C ARG A 12 10.98 -10.58 9.57
N LEU A 13 10.72 -9.93 8.44
CA LEU A 13 11.72 -9.32 7.59
C LEU A 13 11.65 -7.79 7.79
N LEU A 14 12.76 -7.18 8.21
CA LEU A 14 12.86 -5.74 8.47
C LEU A 14 13.86 -5.10 7.50
N LEU A 15 13.49 -3.96 6.91
CA LEU A 15 14.32 -3.23 5.97
C LEU A 15 14.38 -1.74 6.29
N GLU A 16 15.54 -1.16 6.02
CA GLU A 16 15.80 0.28 6.03
C GLU A 16 16.31 0.68 4.65
N ALA A 17 15.71 1.71 4.06
CA ALA A 17 16.19 2.30 2.82
C ALA A 17 16.54 3.77 3.05
N GLN A 18 17.80 4.12 2.80
CA GLN A 18 18.26 5.50 2.87
C GLN A 18 17.76 6.26 1.65
N LEU A 19 17.08 7.37 1.90
CA LEU A 19 16.52 8.24 0.87
C LEU A 19 17.26 9.59 0.87
N GLN A 20 17.23 10.26 -0.27
CA GLN A 20 17.60 11.66 -0.38
C GLN A 20 16.69 12.39 -1.37
N PRO A 21 16.50 13.73 -1.24
CA PRO A 21 15.85 14.52 -2.27
C PRO A 21 16.45 14.24 -3.64
N LEU A 22 15.60 13.93 -4.62
CA LEU A 22 16.02 13.65 -5.99
C LEU A 22 16.76 14.85 -6.60
N GLN A 23 16.37 16.06 -6.22
CA GLN A 23 17.03 17.30 -6.63
C GLN A 23 17.15 18.29 -5.47
N GLY A 24 18.37 18.78 -5.23
CA GLY A 24 18.66 19.71 -4.14
C GLY A 24 18.70 19.02 -2.78
N SER A 25 18.37 19.77 -1.71
CA SER A 25 18.41 19.28 -0.33
C SER A 25 17.10 19.44 0.43
N ARG A 26 16.11 20.12 -0.18
CA ARG A 26 14.84 20.46 0.46
C ARG A 26 13.75 19.48 0.08
N PHE A 27 12.80 19.29 0.97
CA PHE A 27 11.56 18.55 0.70
C PHE A 27 10.38 19.15 1.49
N GLN A 28 9.17 18.87 1.02
CA GLN A 28 7.92 19.30 1.65
C GLN A 28 7.13 18.10 2.19
N PRO A 29 7.04 17.91 3.53
CA PRO A 29 6.22 16.86 4.12
C PRO A 29 4.72 17.14 3.89
N THR A 30 3.87 16.20 4.29
CA THR A 30 2.42 16.46 4.33
C THR A 30 2.15 17.49 5.42
N GLY A 31 1.41 18.55 5.07
CA GLY A 31 0.87 19.50 6.04
C GLY A 31 -0.58 19.15 6.37
N PHE A 32 -0.89 19.02 7.66
CA PHE A 32 -2.26 18.82 8.14
C PHE A 32 -2.81 20.13 8.72
N PRO A 33 -4.11 20.44 8.56
CA PRO A 33 -4.69 21.68 9.10
C PRO A 33 -4.45 21.88 10.60
N ASP A 34 -4.54 20.80 11.39
CA ASP A 34 -4.47 20.88 12.85
C ASP A 34 -3.05 20.68 13.42
N LEU A 35 -2.11 20.12 12.64
CA LEU A 35 -0.75 19.75 13.10
C LEU A 35 0.37 20.46 12.33
N GLY A 36 0.11 20.97 11.12
CA GLY A 36 1.16 21.38 10.19
C GLY A 36 1.96 20.16 9.68
N ALA A 37 3.28 20.34 9.51
CA ALA A 37 4.19 19.23 9.26
C ALA A 37 4.30 18.36 10.53
N ALA A 38 4.22 17.04 10.38
CA ALA A 38 4.24 16.09 11.50
C ALA A 38 5.64 15.93 12.14
N ALA A 39 6.16 17.03 12.71
CA ALA A 39 7.41 17.09 13.46
C ALA A 39 7.22 16.61 14.90
N TYR A 40 8.25 15.98 15.46
CA TYR A 40 8.29 15.51 16.85
C TYR A 40 9.73 15.43 17.35
N ASP A 41 9.92 15.35 18.67
CA ASP A 41 11.24 15.12 19.26
C ASP A 41 11.50 13.62 19.40
N GLY A 42 12.66 13.17 18.92
CA GLY A 42 13.15 11.81 19.11
C GLY A 42 13.45 11.50 20.58
N PRO A 43 13.71 10.22 20.93
CA PRO A 43 13.99 9.81 22.31
C PRO A 43 15.20 10.52 22.95
N ASP A 44 16.11 11.04 22.14
CA ASP A 44 17.31 11.79 22.52
C ASP A 44 17.17 13.31 22.31
N GLY A 45 15.98 13.80 21.95
CA GLY A 45 15.71 15.19 21.61
C GLY A 45 16.10 15.57 20.18
N THR A 46 16.53 14.62 19.34
CA THR A 46 16.80 14.90 17.92
C THR A 46 15.50 15.31 17.22
N PRO A 47 15.47 16.43 16.46
CA PRO A 47 14.28 16.83 15.72
C PRO A 47 13.94 15.82 14.63
N MET A 48 12.75 15.25 14.68
CA MET A 48 12.26 14.23 13.76
C MET A 48 11.03 14.73 12.99
N MET A 49 10.71 14.03 11.90
CA MET A 49 9.49 14.25 11.13
C MET A 49 8.99 12.97 10.50
N LEU A 50 7.69 12.72 10.63
CA LEU A 50 7.01 11.71 9.84
C LEU A 50 6.71 12.28 8.43
N VAL A 51 7.45 11.81 7.43
CA VAL A 51 7.32 12.27 6.04
C VAL A 51 6.18 11.55 5.31
N GLU A 52 6.04 10.25 5.56
CA GLU A 52 4.92 9.42 5.10
C GLU A 52 4.51 8.39 6.16
N SER A 53 3.21 8.30 6.42
CA SER A 53 2.63 7.39 7.41
C SER A 53 2.52 5.95 6.90
N ALA A 54 2.26 5.03 7.82
CA ALA A 54 2.00 3.62 7.50
C ALA A 54 0.85 3.41 6.51
N GLN A 55 -0.19 4.25 6.60
CA GLN A 55 -1.34 4.22 5.72
C GLN A 55 -0.97 4.72 4.32
N SER A 56 -0.20 5.81 4.23
CA SER A 56 0.22 6.37 2.95
C SER A 56 1.16 5.44 2.21
N VAL A 57 2.18 4.89 2.88
CA VAL A 57 3.10 3.92 2.26
C VAL A 57 2.37 2.65 1.81
N ALA A 58 1.36 2.16 2.57
CA ALA A 58 0.55 1.03 2.11
C ALA A 58 -0.15 1.34 0.77
N ASN A 59 -0.80 2.50 0.65
CA ASN A 59 -1.44 2.92 -0.61
C ASN A 59 -0.43 3.02 -1.75
N ARG A 60 0.81 3.45 -1.48
CA ARG A 60 1.86 3.56 -2.50
C ARG A 60 2.41 2.20 -2.94
N LEU A 61 2.58 1.26 -2.01
CA LEU A 61 2.94 -0.13 -2.30
C LEU A 61 1.86 -0.81 -3.17
N GLU A 62 0.60 -0.42 -3.00
CA GLU A 62 -0.52 -0.87 -3.85
C GLU A 62 -0.50 -0.18 -5.22
N ALA A 63 -0.33 1.13 -5.27
CA ALA A 63 -0.29 1.90 -6.52
C ALA A 63 0.80 1.41 -7.48
N CYS A 64 1.97 0.99 -6.97
CA CYS A 64 3.06 0.45 -7.81
C CYS A 64 2.73 -0.90 -8.48
N CYS A 65 1.58 -1.50 -8.17
CA CYS A 65 1.12 -2.74 -8.76
C CYS A 65 0.08 -2.52 -9.87
N TRP A 66 -0.42 -1.29 -10.06
CA TRP A 66 -1.55 -1.03 -10.96
C TRP A 66 -1.16 -0.11 -12.12
N ASP A 67 -1.34 -0.60 -13.34
CA ASP A 67 -1.23 0.19 -14.55
C ASP A 67 -2.51 1.00 -14.71
N THR A 68 -2.43 2.28 -14.37
CA THR A 68 -3.58 3.20 -14.45
C THR A 68 -4.01 3.48 -15.89
N ALA A 69 -3.07 3.47 -16.85
CA ALA A 69 -3.36 3.77 -18.24
C ALA A 69 -4.17 2.64 -18.90
N ASN A 70 -3.82 1.40 -18.59
CA ASN A 70 -4.51 0.21 -19.09
C ASN A 70 -5.62 -0.30 -18.15
N ASN A 71 -5.76 0.28 -16.96
CA ASN A 71 -6.68 -0.16 -15.90
C ASN A 71 -6.55 -1.67 -15.59
N ALA A 72 -5.32 -2.12 -15.39
CA ALA A 72 -4.98 -3.51 -15.17
C ALA A 72 -3.82 -3.66 -14.17
N TRP A 73 -3.57 -4.90 -13.76
CA TRP A 73 -2.32 -5.23 -13.08
C TRP A 73 -1.10 -4.88 -13.94
N GLU A 74 -0.03 -4.43 -13.29
CA GLU A 74 1.30 -4.43 -13.89
C GLU A 74 1.64 -5.83 -14.42
N THR A 75 2.35 -5.92 -15.56
CA THR A 75 2.53 -7.19 -16.30
C THR A 75 2.95 -8.38 -15.44
N PRO A 76 3.93 -8.28 -14.51
CA PRO A 76 4.34 -9.41 -13.66
C PRO A 76 3.23 -9.96 -12.74
N LEU A 77 2.19 -9.17 -12.48
CA LEU A 77 1.09 -9.46 -11.57
C LEU A 77 -0.17 -9.93 -12.30
N THR A 78 -0.12 -10.01 -13.63
CA THR A 78 -1.24 -10.48 -14.44
C THR A 78 -1.66 -11.88 -14.01
N GLY A 79 -2.96 -12.06 -13.79
CA GLY A 79 -3.53 -13.32 -13.33
C GLY A 79 -3.82 -13.40 -11.84
N LEU A 80 -3.47 -12.38 -11.04
CA LEU A 80 -3.97 -12.25 -9.67
C LEU A 80 -5.44 -11.80 -9.66
N PRO A 81 -6.28 -12.33 -8.75
CA PRO A 81 -7.66 -11.90 -8.65
C PRO A 81 -7.81 -10.51 -8.01
N TYR A 82 -8.88 -9.83 -8.40
CA TYR A 82 -9.38 -8.61 -7.76
C TYR A 82 -10.87 -8.44 -8.05
N ILE A 83 -11.51 -7.53 -7.32
CA ILE A 83 -12.94 -7.23 -7.53
C ILE A 83 -13.07 -5.94 -8.33
N ALA A 84 -13.63 -6.02 -9.54
CA ALA A 84 -13.91 -4.88 -10.38
C ALA A 84 -15.28 -4.28 -10.04
N VAL A 85 -15.35 -2.96 -9.91
CA VAL A 85 -16.62 -2.23 -9.78
C VAL A 85 -16.92 -1.54 -11.10
N ILE A 86 -18.08 -1.84 -11.67
CA ILE A 86 -18.55 -1.26 -12.94
C ILE A 86 -19.86 -0.51 -12.75
N ASP A 87 -20.13 0.48 -13.60
CA ASP A 87 -21.42 1.13 -13.67
C ASP A 87 -22.47 0.27 -14.40
N LYS A 88 -23.72 0.72 -14.42
CA LYS A 88 -24.83 0.05 -15.13
C LYS A 88 -24.62 -0.16 -16.64
N ASN A 89 -23.66 0.54 -17.24
CA ASN A 89 -23.31 0.43 -18.66
C ASN A 89 -22.05 -0.43 -18.86
N GLY A 90 -21.53 -1.07 -17.81
CA GLY A 90 -20.32 -1.89 -17.86
C GLY A 90 -19.02 -1.09 -17.87
N ARG A 91 -19.05 0.22 -17.60
CA ARG A 91 -17.83 1.04 -17.56
C ARG A 91 -17.12 0.91 -16.21
N PRO A 92 -15.80 0.76 -16.16
CA PRO A 92 -15.05 0.70 -14.91
C PRO A 92 -15.25 1.96 -14.06
N LEU A 93 -15.47 1.78 -12.76
CA LEU A 93 -15.56 2.86 -11.77
C LEU A 93 -14.37 2.85 -10.81
N THR A 94 -14.11 1.69 -10.21
CA THR A 94 -13.02 1.46 -9.25
C THR A 94 -12.79 -0.05 -9.10
N ASN A 95 -11.90 -0.48 -8.20
CA ASN A 95 -11.69 -1.89 -7.87
C ASN A 95 -11.07 -2.07 -6.48
N SER A 96 -11.02 -3.31 -5.97
CA SER A 96 -10.48 -3.61 -4.64
C SER A 96 -9.00 -3.23 -4.42
N ILE A 97 -8.24 -2.93 -5.47
CA ILE A 97 -6.83 -2.49 -5.37
C ILE A 97 -6.73 -0.98 -5.24
N LEU A 98 -7.64 -0.24 -5.88
CA LEU A 98 -7.70 1.22 -5.85
C LEU A 98 -8.46 1.77 -4.63
N GLU A 99 -9.32 0.95 -4.04
CA GLU A 99 -10.13 1.33 -2.88
C GLU A 99 -9.36 1.25 -1.56
N ALA A 100 -9.42 2.32 -0.76
CA ALA A 100 -8.73 2.38 0.55
C ALA A 100 -9.20 1.29 1.54
N HIS A 101 -10.43 0.81 1.37
CA HIS A 101 -11.03 -0.27 2.15
C HIS A 101 -10.96 -1.64 1.46
N ARG A 102 -10.31 -1.72 0.29
CA ARG A 102 -10.11 -2.93 -0.51
C ARG A 102 -11.42 -3.67 -0.76
N ILE A 103 -11.45 -4.99 -0.60
CA ILE A 103 -12.69 -5.80 -0.64
C ILE A 103 -13.81 -5.30 0.28
N ASN A 104 -13.52 -4.56 1.36
CA ASN A 104 -14.53 -3.95 2.23
C ASN A 104 -15.04 -2.58 1.74
N SER A 105 -14.71 -2.16 0.51
CA SER A 105 -15.22 -0.91 -0.06
C SER A 105 -16.75 -0.86 -0.07
N ALA A 106 -17.29 0.34 0.19
CA ALA A 106 -18.72 0.59 0.05
C ALA A 106 -19.22 0.34 -1.38
N TYR A 107 -18.37 0.59 -2.38
CA TYR A 107 -18.71 0.31 -3.78
C TYR A 107 -18.81 -1.19 -4.09
N ILE A 108 -18.22 -2.05 -3.25
CA ILE A 108 -18.27 -3.51 -3.39
C ILE A 108 -19.37 -4.13 -2.52
N LEU A 109 -19.56 -3.65 -1.30
CA LEU A 109 -20.45 -4.31 -0.32
C LEU A 109 -21.79 -3.60 -0.06
N GLU A 110 -21.88 -2.28 -0.26
CA GLU A 110 -23.12 -1.52 -0.02
C GLU A 110 -24.04 -1.43 -1.23
N GLY A 111 -23.52 -1.64 -2.44
CA GLY A 111 -24.29 -1.57 -3.68
C GLY A 111 -25.49 -2.52 -3.72
N LYS A 112 -26.39 -2.33 -4.71
CA LYS A 112 -27.53 -3.22 -4.93
C LYS A 112 -27.10 -4.63 -5.32
N ASP A 113 -25.99 -4.74 -6.05
CA ASP A 113 -25.34 -6.01 -6.32
C ASP A 113 -24.73 -6.57 -5.02
N LYS A 114 -25.32 -7.67 -4.52
CA LYS A 114 -24.89 -8.34 -3.29
C LYS A 114 -24.02 -9.57 -3.55
N THR A 115 -23.50 -9.75 -4.76
CA THR A 115 -22.74 -10.96 -5.16
C THR A 115 -21.58 -11.24 -4.21
N ILE A 116 -20.67 -10.28 -4.04
CA ILE A 116 -19.51 -10.45 -3.14
C ILE A 116 -19.96 -10.58 -1.68
N LEU A 117 -20.90 -9.75 -1.22
CA LEU A 117 -21.38 -9.82 0.17
C LEU A 117 -21.95 -11.21 0.50
N ASN A 118 -22.77 -11.78 -0.38
CA ASN A 118 -23.37 -13.09 -0.17
C ASN A 118 -22.34 -14.23 -0.25
N GLN A 119 -21.34 -14.11 -1.13
CA GLN A 119 -20.21 -15.05 -1.18
C GLN A 119 -19.39 -15.00 0.13
N LEU A 120 -19.03 -13.81 0.59
CA LEU A 120 -18.31 -13.64 1.85
C LEU A 120 -19.11 -14.17 3.04
N LYS A 121 -20.42 -13.90 3.12
CA LYS A 121 -21.31 -14.48 4.15
C LYS A 121 -21.25 -16.00 4.14
N LYS A 122 -21.42 -16.61 2.97
CA LYS A 122 -21.44 -18.07 2.83
C LYS A 122 -20.11 -18.70 3.25
N GLU A 123 -19.00 -18.12 2.82
CA GLU A 123 -17.67 -18.69 3.08
C GLU A 123 -17.19 -18.46 4.52
N LEU A 124 -17.62 -17.36 5.14
CA LEU A 124 -17.26 -17.00 6.51
C LEU A 124 -18.33 -17.39 7.53
N ASP A 125 -19.39 -18.10 7.13
CA ASP A 125 -20.55 -18.47 7.98
C ASP A 125 -20.11 -19.29 9.20
N THR A 126 -19.12 -20.17 9.01
CA THR A 126 -18.53 -21.00 10.07
C THR A 126 -17.87 -20.20 11.20
N LEU A 127 -17.68 -18.88 11.02
CA LEU A 127 -17.06 -17.98 11.97
C LEU A 127 -18.08 -17.13 12.74
N ALA A 128 -19.39 -17.39 12.61
CA ALA A 128 -20.43 -16.63 13.29
C ALA A 128 -20.25 -16.62 14.82
N GLU A 129 -19.87 -17.76 15.40
CA GLU A 129 -19.61 -17.93 16.83
C GLU A 129 -18.18 -18.42 17.09
N GLY A 130 -17.69 -18.21 18.31
CA GLY A 130 -16.35 -18.66 18.72
C GLY A 130 -15.19 -17.80 18.19
N PRO A 131 -13.94 -18.27 18.39
CA PRO A 131 -12.75 -17.57 17.92
C PRO A 131 -12.68 -17.53 16.39
N ILE A 132 -12.13 -16.45 15.84
CA ILE A 132 -11.96 -16.30 14.39
C ILE A 132 -10.79 -17.17 13.93
N ASP A 133 -11.07 -18.18 13.09
CA ASP A 133 -10.04 -18.95 12.40
C ASP A 133 -9.51 -18.15 11.19
N PHE A 134 -8.32 -17.58 11.35
CA PHE A 134 -7.67 -16.80 10.30
C PHE A 134 -7.23 -17.62 9.09
N ALA A 135 -7.21 -18.95 9.15
CA ALA A 135 -6.99 -19.76 7.96
C ALA A 135 -8.22 -19.78 7.04
N VAL A 136 -9.43 -19.78 7.61
CA VAL A 136 -10.67 -19.64 6.82
C VAL A 136 -10.73 -18.25 6.20
N VAL A 137 -10.50 -17.20 7.01
CA VAL A 137 -10.42 -15.82 6.54
C VAL A 137 -9.36 -15.67 5.44
N GLY A 138 -8.18 -16.23 5.65
CA GLY A 138 -7.07 -16.19 4.71
C GLY A 138 -7.44 -16.79 3.35
N LYS A 139 -8.07 -17.97 3.35
CA LYS A 139 -8.51 -18.66 2.12
C LYS A 139 -9.58 -17.86 1.38
N THR A 140 -10.57 -17.31 2.07
CA THR A 140 -11.60 -16.47 1.44
C THR A 140 -11.01 -15.21 0.83
N LEU A 141 -10.07 -14.54 1.51
CA LEU A 141 -9.43 -13.34 0.98
C LEU A 141 -8.50 -13.65 -0.19
N LEU A 142 -7.72 -14.73 -0.12
CA LEU A 142 -6.87 -15.20 -1.21
C LEU A 142 -7.67 -15.40 -2.50
N LYS A 143 -8.90 -15.91 -2.38
CA LYS A 143 -9.78 -16.22 -3.49
C LYS A 143 -10.20 -15.00 -4.31
N TYR A 144 -10.50 -13.88 -3.65
CA TYR A 144 -11.11 -12.70 -4.28
C TYR A 144 -10.19 -11.48 -4.35
N ASP A 145 -9.34 -11.28 -3.35
CA ASP A 145 -8.50 -10.08 -3.18
C ASP A 145 -7.26 -10.39 -2.32
N PRO A 146 -6.26 -11.12 -2.85
CA PRO A 146 -5.05 -11.50 -2.10
C PRO A 146 -4.22 -10.31 -1.66
N ASN A 147 -4.38 -9.14 -2.29
CA ASN A 147 -3.73 -7.90 -1.87
C ASN A 147 -4.08 -7.53 -0.43
N THR A 148 -5.31 -7.85 0.00
CA THR A 148 -5.76 -7.66 1.37
C THR A 148 -4.97 -8.48 2.39
N LEU A 149 -4.40 -9.63 2.02
CA LEU A 149 -3.56 -10.43 2.93
C LEU A 149 -2.23 -9.74 3.25
N LEU A 150 -1.77 -8.83 2.38
CA LEU A 150 -0.57 -8.03 2.62
C LEU A 150 -0.89 -6.73 3.35
N HIS A 151 -1.96 -6.05 2.96
CA HIS A 151 -2.25 -4.68 3.38
C HIS A 151 -3.41 -4.53 4.38
N GLY A 152 -4.01 -5.66 4.77
CA GLY A 152 -5.03 -5.75 5.81
C GLY A 152 -6.42 -5.28 5.39
N VAL A 153 -7.42 -5.73 6.13
CA VAL A 153 -8.83 -5.30 6.00
C VAL A 153 -9.51 -5.40 7.36
N PHE A 154 -10.55 -4.59 7.56
CA PHE A 154 -11.42 -4.70 8.72
C PHE A 154 -12.87 -4.78 8.27
N PHE A 155 -13.50 -5.94 8.46
CA PHE A 155 -14.93 -6.12 8.26
C PHE A 155 -15.67 -5.81 9.56
N ALA A 156 -16.16 -4.58 9.69
CA ALA A 156 -16.95 -4.14 10.85
C ALA A 156 -18.45 -4.53 10.76
N ARG A 157 -18.87 -5.16 9.65
CA ARG A 157 -20.27 -5.51 9.40
C ARG A 157 -20.69 -6.72 10.23
N LYS A 158 -21.81 -6.61 10.95
CA LYS A 158 -22.37 -7.71 11.74
C LYS A 158 -22.64 -8.97 10.92
N GLU A 159 -23.00 -8.79 9.65
CA GLU A 159 -23.25 -9.86 8.68
C GLU A 159 -22.03 -10.70 8.34
N LEU A 160 -20.80 -10.22 8.64
CA LEU A 160 -19.56 -10.94 8.39
C LEU A 160 -18.91 -11.28 9.74
N ALA A 161 -19.22 -12.48 10.25
CA ALA A 161 -18.73 -12.99 11.53
C ALA A 161 -18.93 -12.01 12.71
N GLY A 162 -20.06 -11.31 12.76
CA GLY A 162 -20.38 -10.37 13.83
C GLY A 162 -19.57 -9.06 13.80
N GLY A 163 -18.89 -8.74 12.69
CA GLY A 163 -18.05 -7.54 12.57
C GLY A 163 -16.69 -7.66 13.26
N ARG A 164 -16.24 -8.89 13.51
CA ARG A 164 -15.05 -9.20 14.32
C ARG A 164 -13.79 -9.48 13.51
N ILE A 165 -13.89 -9.57 12.18
CA ILE A 165 -12.74 -9.90 11.33
C ILE A 165 -11.91 -8.65 11.08
N LYS A 166 -10.76 -8.57 11.76
CA LYS A 166 -9.72 -7.57 11.55
C LYS A 166 -8.43 -8.27 11.16
N VAL A 167 -8.05 -8.16 9.90
CA VAL A 167 -6.80 -8.68 9.36
C VAL A 167 -5.78 -7.54 9.40
N PRO A 168 -4.73 -7.61 10.25
CA PRO A 168 -3.68 -6.60 10.28
C PRO A 168 -2.85 -6.61 9.00
N ARG A 169 -2.01 -5.59 8.78
CA ARG A 169 -1.08 -5.60 7.65
C ARG A 169 0.06 -6.58 7.93
N CYS A 170 0.31 -7.51 7.01
CA CYS A 170 1.57 -8.25 7.00
C CYS A 170 2.71 -7.35 6.52
N LEU A 171 2.46 -6.48 5.54
CA LEU A 171 3.45 -5.54 5.00
C LEU A 171 3.09 -4.10 5.38
N SER A 172 3.94 -3.48 6.18
CA SER A 172 3.85 -2.07 6.55
C SER A 172 5.17 -1.36 6.29
N GLY A 173 5.12 -0.08 5.99
CA GLY A 173 6.31 0.77 5.97
C GLY A 173 5.97 2.23 6.24
N PHE A 174 6.95 3.07 6.49
CA PHE A 174 6.79 4.50 6.74
C PHE A 174 8.08 5.23 6.38
N ILE A 175 8.04 6.56 6.24
CA ILE A 175 9.23 7.37 5.96
C ILE A 175 9.38 8.41 7.06
N GLU A 176 10.56 8.47 7.66
CA GLU A 176 10.93 9.47 8.65
C GLU A 176 12.17 10.25 8.20
N ALA A 177 12.24 11.50 8.65
CA ALA A 177 13.40 12.36 8.50
C ALA A 177 13.93 12.75 9.88
N GLU A 178 15.25 12.73 10.02
CA GLU A 178 15.99 12.96 11.27
C GLU A 178 16.89 14.17 11.14
N GLY A 179 17.03 14.90 12.24
CA GLY A 179 17.82 16.13 12.30
C GLY A 179 17.24 17.21 11.40
N ILE A 180 15.90 17.31 11.36
CA ILE A 180 15.20 18.23 10.46
C ILE A 180 15.55 19.69 10.76
N ARG A 181 15.59 20.51 9.71
CA ARG A 181 15.71 21.98 9.83
C ARG A 181 14.74 22.64 8.87
N LEU A 182 14.05 23.67 9.36
CA LEU A 182 13.17 24.51 8.55
C LEU A 182 13.99 25.21 7.46
N ALA A 183 13.53 25.09 6.23
CA ALA A 183 14.07 25.76 5.05
C ALA A 183 12.94 26.56 4.42
N PRO A 184 12.60 27.74 5.00
CA PRO A 184 11.46 28.51 4.54
C PRO A 184 11.66 28.92 3.08
N SER A 185 10.58 28.80 2.31
CA SER A 185 10.52 29.23 0.92
C SER A 185 9.22 29.96 0.65
N GLY A 186 8.99 30.32 -0.61
CA GLY A 186 7.81 31.05 -0.99
C GLY A 186 7.74 31.23 -2.49
N GLY A 187 6.67 31.88 -2.92
CA GLY A 187 6.47 32.23 -4.31
C GLY A 187 5.39 33.28 -4.44
N VAL A 188 5.05 33.60 -5.67
CA VAL A 188 3.98 34.53 -5.99
C VAL A 188 3.08 33.86 -7.00
N LYS A 189 1.79 33.73 -6.66
CA LYS A 189 0.76 33.47 -7.66
C LYS A 189 0.60 34.77 -8.44
N ASN A 190 0.87 34.73 -9.73
CA ASN A 190 0.69 35.89 -10.60
C ASN A 190 -0.59 35.77 -11.42
N ASP A 191 -1.51 36.71 -11.25
CA ASP A 191 -2.69 36.87 -12.11
C ASP A 191 -2.32 37.82 -13.25
N ARG A 192 -2.16 37.27 -14.44
CA ARG A 192 -1.80 38.03 -15.64
C ARG A 192 -2.96 38.86 -16.21
N VAL A 193 -4.20 38.54 -15.84
CA VAL A 193 -5.41 39.15 -16.40
C VAL A 193 -5.93 40.25 -15.48
N ASN A 194 -5.93 40.00 -14.17
CA ASN A 194 -6.33 40.98 -13.17
C ASN A 194 -5.36 41.03 -11.98
N PRO A 195 -4.16 41.63 -12.14
CA PRO A 195 -3.13 41.68 -11.10
C PRO A 195 -3.58 42.35 -9.79
N SER A 196 -4.55 43.27 -9.86
CA SER A 196 -5.08 44.02 -8.72
C SER A 196 -6.47 43.52 -8.26
N GLY A 197 -6.88 42.32 -8.69
CA GLY A 197 -8.18 41.76 -8.36
C GLY A 197 -8.29 41.28 -6.91
N ASP A 198 -9.52 41.01 -6.48
CA ASP A 198 -9.84 40.52 -5.14
C ASP A 198 -9.22 39.14 -4.86
N THR A 199 -8.20 39.12 -4.01
CA THR A 199 -7.41 37.92 -3.69
C THR A 199 -8.20 36.86 -2.92
N SER A 200 -9.23 37.27 -2.17
CA SER A 200 -10.11 36.35 -1.45
C SER A 200 -10.97 35.49 -2.39
N LYS A 201 -11.25 36.00 -3.59
CA LYS A 201 -11.98 35.29 -4.66
C LYS A 201 -11.04 34.60 -5.65
N GLY A 202 -9.74 34.63 -5.41
CA GLY A 202 -8.74 34.01 -6.26
C GLY A 202 -8.29 34.86 -7.45
N PHE A 203 -8.51 36.18 -7.46
CA PHE A 203 -7.85 37.08 -8.41
C PHE A 203 -6.57 37.68 -7.83
N GLY A 204 -5.86 38.47 -8.62
CA GLY A 204 -4.73 39.25 -8.13
C GLY A 204 -3.44 38.46 -7.87
N ASN A 205 -2.36 39.21 -7.69
CA ASN A 205 -1.08 38.65 -7.32
C ASN A 205 -1.03 38.35 -5.82
N VAL A 206 -0.68 37.13 -5.43
CA VAL A 206 -0.63 36.70 -4.03
C VAL A 206 0.73 36.09 -3.72
N PRO A 207 1.61 36.79 -2.97
CA PRO A 207 2.76 36.19 -2.32
C PRO A 207 2.31 35.13 -1.32
N PHE A 208 3.02 34.01 -1.27
CA PHE A 208 2.80 32.97 -0.27
C PHE A 208 4.15 32.48 0.26
N SER A 209 4.20 32.16 1.55
CA SER A 209 5.29 31.39 2.14
C SER A 209 4.97 29.90 2.12
N ARG A 210 6.01 29.07 2.19
CA ARG A 210 5.92 27.63 2.39
C ARG A 210 7.03 27.20 3.34
N ASP A 211 6.68 26.27 4.20
CA ASP A 211 7.67 25.57 5.01
C ASP A 211 8.13 24.33 4.24
N GLU A 212 9.39 24.35 3.81
CA GLU A 212 10.12 23.16 3.38
C GLU A 212 11.14 22.80 4.46
N PHE A 213 11.74 21.62 4.33
CA PHE A 213 12.64 21.07 5.31
C PHE A 213 13.88 20.51 4.63
N THR A 214 15.00 20.57 5.35
CA THR A 214 16.19 19.75 5.09
C THR A 214 16.32 18.74 6.22
N ALA A 215 17.02 17.64 5.99
CA ALA A 215 17.25 16.61 7.01
C ALA A 215 18.66 16.06 6.90
N GLN A 216 19.21 15.59 8.01
CA GLN A 216 20.50 14.90 8.03
C GLN A 216 20.37 13.49 7.45
N ARG A 217 19.25 12.83 7.74
CA ARG A 217 18.93 11.48 7.25
C ARG A 217 17.44 11.37 6.96
N ILE A 218 17.11 10.71 5.85
CA ILE A 218 15.73 10.32 5.51
C ILE A 218 15.75 8.81 5.31
N THR A 219 14.83 8.10 5.95
CA THR A 219 14.80 6.64 5.94
C THR A 219 13.39 6.13 5.74
N ALA A 220 13.22 5.25 4.75
CA ALA A 220 12.04 4.42 4.63
C ALA A 220 12.25 3.12 5.40
N TYR A 221 11.33 2.81 6.30
CA TYR A 221 11.34 1.58 7.09
C TYR A 221 10.27 0.65 6.57
N PHE A 222 10.56 -0.65 6.53
CA PHE A 222 9.59 -1.69 6.19
C PHE A 222 9.62 -2.83 7.21
N ASN A 223 8.44 -3.32 7.54
CA ASN A 223 8.23 -4.52 8.35
C ASN A 223 7.30 -5.44 7.59
N PHE A 224 7.80 -6.64 7.27
CA PHE A 224 7.02 -7.73 6.72
C PHE A 224 6.88 -8.83 7.79
N ASP A 225 5.69 -8.97 8.36
CA ASP A 225 5.33 -9.97 9.35
C ASP A 225 5.05 -11.33 8.69
N LEU A 226 6.09 -12.15 8.63
CA LEU A 226 6.06 -13.48 8.02
C LEU A 226 5.35 -14.51 8.92
N ALA A 227 5.37 -14.30 10.25
CA ALA A 227 4.63 -15.14 11.19
C ALA A 227 3.11 -14.98 10.98
N GLN A 228 2.63 -13.75 10.80
CA GLN A 228 1.23 -13.51 10.46
C GLN A 228 0.86 -14.17 9.12
N LEU A 229 1.71 -14.05 8.10
CA LEU A 229 1.45 -14.66 6.80
C LEU A 229 1.29 -16.18 6.90
N ARG A 230 2.17 -16.85 7.65
CA ARG A 230 2.09 -18.30 7.92
C ARG A 230 0.87 -18.69 8.76
N SER A 231 0.40 -17.80 9.64
CA SER A 231 -0.78 -18.07 10.47
C SER A 231 -2.06 -18.32 9.65
N TYR A 232 -2.09 -17.86 8.40
CA TYR A 232 -3.17 -18.14 7.45
C TYR A 232 -3.18 -19.59 6.92
N ARG A 233 -2.10 -20.36 7.09
CA ARG A 233 -2.02 -21.78 6.69
C ARG A 233 -2.44 -22.02 5.23
N LEU A 234 -1.95 -21.16 4.33
CA LEU A 234 -2.31 -21.17 2.90
C LEU A 234 -1.45 -22.11 2.06
N GLY A 235 -0.42 -22.71 2.66
CA GLY A 235 0.50 -23.61 1.95
C GLY A 235 1.72 -22.89 1.38
N MET A 236 2.78 -23.64 1.16
CA MET A 236 4.10 -23.08 0.80
C MET A 236 4.09 -22.32 -0.53
N ALA A 237 3.31 -22.78 -1.52
CA ALA A 237 3.22 -22.12 -2.82
C ALA A 237 2.64 -20.70 -2.69
N ILE A 238 1.55 -20.56 -1.93
CA ILE A 238 0.88 -19.29 -1.70
C ILE A 238 1.72 -18.37 -0.81
N GLU A 239 2.34 -18.91 0.24
CA GLU A 239 3.27 -18.14 1.06
C GLU A 239 4.42 -17.58 0.23
N ARG A 240 5.01 -18.40 -0.65
CA ARG A 240 6.06 -17.98 -1.58
C ARG A 240 5.60 -16.87 -2.53
N LEU A 241 4.39 -17.00 -3.10
CA LEU A 241 3.79 -15.97 -3.94
C LEU A 241 3.63 -14.64 -3.16
N LEU A 242 3.03 -14.69 -1.97
CA LEU A 242 2.75 -13.50 -1.17
C LEU A 242 4.03 -12.83 -0.66
N ILE A 243 5.05 -13.59 -0.27
CA ILE A 243 6.37 -13.05 0.10
C ILE A 243 7.00 -12.39 -1.11
N THR A 244 7.10 -13.09 -2.24
CA THR A 244 7.73 -12.56 -3.47
C THR A 244 7.02 -11.28 -3.92
N TRP A 245 5.69 -11.24 -3.85
CA TRP A 245 4.89 -10.07 -4.20
C TRP A 245 5.10 -8.90 -3.22
N GLY A 246 5.18 -9.18 -1.91
CA GLY A 246 5.49 -8.15 -0.92
C GLY A 246 6.89 -7.56 -1.11
N LEU A 247 7.90 -8.37 -1.44
CA LEU A 247 9.24 -7.89 -1.79
C LEU A 247 9.22 -7.06 -3.08
N TYR A 248 8.47 -7.50 -4.09
CA TYR A 248 8.31 -6.78 -5.36
C TYR A 248 7.70 -5.40 -5.11
N LYS A 249 6.67 -5.30 -4.26
CA LYS A 249 6.06 -4.02 -3.85
C LYS A 249 7.09 -3.08 -3.23
N ILE A 250 7.89 -3.56 -2.27
CA ILE A 250 8.94 -2.75 -1.63
C ILE A 250 9.92 -2.23 -2.68
N ARG A 251 10.45 -3.13 -3.52
CA ARG A 251 11.41 -2.79 -4.57
C ARG A 251 10.85 -1.80 -5.59
N ARG A 252 9.66 -2.02 -6.12
CA ARG A 252 8.99 -1.09 -7.06
C ARG A 252 8.72 0.28 -6.45
N PHE A 253 8.30 0.31 -5.18
CA PHE A 253 8.08 1.56 -4.46
C PHE A 253 9.38 2.35 -4.30
N LEU A 254 10.49 1.68 -3.95
CA LEU A 254 11.79 2.34 -3.83
C LEU A 254 12.40 2.74 -5.17
N ASP A 255 12.15 1.98 -6.24
CA ASP A 255 12.72 2.25 -7.57
C ASP A 255 11.93 3.35 -8.32
N THR A 256 10.61 3.44 -8.14
CA THR A 256 9.76 4.36 -8.95
C THR A 256 8.67 5.11 -8.17
N GLY A 257 8.39 4.73 -6.92
CA GLY A 257 7.23 5.22 -6.15
C GLY A 257 7.53 6.39 -5.21
N LEU A 258 8.75 6.92 -5.21
CA LEU A 258 9.24 7.92 -4.25
C LEU A 258 8.93 9.39 -4.62
N ARG A 259 8.21 9.63 -5.72
CA ARG A 259 7.58 10.92 -5.96
C ARG A 259 6.31 11.05 -5.13
N LEU A 260 6.47 11.49 -3.89
CA LEU A 260 5.40 11.53 -2.89
C LEU A 260 4.42 12.68 -3.14
N ARG A 261 4.95 13.84 -3.50
CA ARG A 261 4.21 15.05 -3.88
C ARG A 261 5.14 16.02 -4.62
N THR A 262 4.61 17.13 -5.12
CA THR A 262 5.35 18.05 -6.02
C THR A 262 6.73 18.46 -5.51
N ALA A 263 6.85 18.79 -4.22
CA ALA A 263 8.12 19.19 -3.59
C ALA A 263 8.65 18.12 -2.62
N CYS A 264 8.27 16.86 -2.78
CA CYS A 264 8.80 15.73 -2.00
C CYS A 264 8.99 14.56 -2.95
N ASP A 265 10.16 14.55 -3.59
CA ASP A 265 10.58 13.55 -4.55
C ASP A 265 11.93 13.03 -4.10
N PHE A 266 12.03 11.72 -3.89
CA PHE A 266 13.23 11.09 -3.36
C PHE A 266 13.79 10.06 -4.33
N GLU A 267 15.10 9.84 -4.23
CA GLU A 267 15.73 8.62 -4.73
C GLU A 267 16.21 7.75 -3.57
N CYS A 268 16.17 6.44 -3.77
CA CYS A 268 16.75 5.48 -2.84
C CYS A 268 18.26 5.34 -3.12
N LYS A 269 19.10 5.52 -2.10
CA LYS A 269 20.56 5.36 -2.22
C LYS A 269 21.04 3.97 -1.87
N THR A 270 20.55 3.44 -0.77
CA THR A 270 20.96 2.13 -0.26
C THR A 270 19.78 1.46 0.42
N ILE A 271 19.70 0.14 0.28
CA ILE A 271 18.73 -0.69 0.97
C ILE A 271 19.51 -1.65 1.86
N ARG A 272 19.10 -1.75 3.13
CA ARG A 272 19.68 -2.64 4.12
C ARG A 272 18.58 -3.49 4.73
N VAL A 273 18.76 -4.81 4.68
CA VAL A 273 17.95 -5.73 5.49
C VAL A 273 18.53 -5.76 6.89
N THR A 274 17.73 -5.38 7.88
CA THR A 274 18.16 -5.33 9.28
C THR A 274 17.85 -6.61 10.04
N ARG A 275 16.88 -7.39 9.55
CA ARG A 275 16.55 -8.71 10.08
C ARG A 275 15.86 -9.57 9.01
N PRO A 276 16.32 -10.80 8.74
CA PRO A 276 17.63 -11.34 9.11
C PRO A 276 18.75 -10.62 8.31
N SER A 277 19.90 -10.35 8.93
CA SER A 277 20.93 -9.45 8.37
C SER A 277 21.67 -9.99 7.14
N ASP A 278 21.60 -11.29 6.90
CA ASP A 278 22.21 -12.03 5.80
C ASP A 278 21.27 -12.24 4.62
N PHE A 279 19.99 -11.86 4.73
CA PHE A 279 19.07 -11.91 3.60
C PHE A 279 19.32 -10.74 2.64
N GLU A 280 19.65 -11.06 1.41
CA GLU A 280 19.79 -10.09 0.33
C GLU A 280 18.43 -9.85 -0.34
N LEU A 281 18.01 -8.58 -0.39
CA LEU A 281 16.77 -8.21 -1.08
C LEU A 281 17.00 -8.30 -2.60
N PRO A 282 16.28 -9.18 -3.33
CA PRO A 282 16.44 -9.28 -4.77
C PRO A 282 16.00 -8.00 -5.49
N SER A 283 16.50 -7.81 -6.71
CA SER A 283 16.10 -6.68 -7.56
C SER A 283 14.63 -6.76 -7.99
N THR A 284 14.09 -5.62 -8.44
CA THR A 284 12.75 -5.56 -9.03
C THR A 284 12.59 -6.58 -10.15
N ASP A 285 13.57 -6.67 -11.06
CA ASP A 285 13.50 -7.52 -12.24
C ASP A 285 13.54 -9.01 -11.89
N GLU A 286 14.38 -9.42 -10.94
CA GLU A 286 14.43 -10.80 -10.47
C GLU A 286 13.11 -11.24 -9.83
N LEU A 287 12.45 -10.35 -9.08
CA LEU A 287 11.14 -10.62 -8.48
C LEU A 287 10.05 -10.65 -9.55
N ALA A 288 10.06 -9.69 -10.48
CA ALA A 288 9.13 -9.58 -11.59
C ALA A 288 9.13 -10.84 -12.47
N GLN A 289 10.31 -11.38 -12.78
CA GLN A 289 10.45 -12.59 -13.60
C GLN A 289 9.85 -13.85 -12.95
N GLN A 290 9.73 -13.88 -11.62
CA GLN A 290 9.24 -15.06 -10.89
C GLN A 290 7.74 -15.05 -10.66
N LEU A 291 7.15 -13.86 -10.52
CA LEU A 291 5.74 -13.71 -10.17
C LEU A 291 4.79 -14.46 -11.12
N PRO A 292 4.95 -14.43 -12.47
CA PRO A 292 4.04 -15.15 -13.36
C PRO A 292 3.98 -16.66 -13.08
N ALA A 293 5.13 -17.30 -12.85
CA ALA A 293 5.18 -18.73 -12.53
C ALA A 293 4.53 -19.05 -11.18
N LEU A 294 4.75 -18.19 -10.17
CA LEU A 294 4.14 -18.36 -8.84
C LEU A 294 2.62 -18.17 -8.87
N ILE A 295 2.13 -17.20 -9.65
CA ILE A 295 0.70 -16.97 -9.87
C ILE A 295 0.07 -18.17 -10.58
N GLN A 296 0.76 -18.73 -11.58
CA GLN A 296 0.28 -19.91 -12.30
C GLN A 296 0.16 -21.13 -11.37
N VAL A 297 1.18 -21.41 -10.55
CA VAL A 297 1.12 -22.50 -9.55
C VAL A 297 -0.05 -22.30 -8.59
N ALA A 298 -0.24 -21.09 -8.06
CA ALA A 298 -1.39 -20.79 -7.20
C ALA A 298 -2.73 -21.03 -7.92
N ALA A 299 -2.84 -20.65 -9.18
CA ALA A 299 -4.04 -20.89 -9.97
C ALA A 299 -4.31 -22.38 -10.20
N GLU A 300 -3.26 -23.19 -10.43
CA GLU A 300 -3.36 -24.65 -10.59
C GLU A 300 -3.78 -25.36 -9.29
N GLU A 301 -3.47 -24.78 -8.12
CA GLU A 301 -4.01 -25.22 -6.83
C GLU A 301 -5.50 -24.89 -6.64
N GLY A 302 -6.11 -24.14 -7.57
CA GLY A 302 -7.55 -23.82 -7.54
C GLY A 302 -7.97 -22.87 -6.42
N VAL A 303 -7.03 -22.05 -5.91
CA VAL A 303 -7.29 -21.17 -4.76
C VAL A 303 -7.97 -19.85 -5.11
N PHE A 304 -7.92 -19.44 -6.39
CA PHE A 304 -8.53 -18.20 -6.87
C PHE A 304 -9.98 -18.40 -7.31
N ALA A 305 -10.76 -17.33 -7.30
CA ALA A 305 -12.06 -17.30 -7.98
C ALA A 305 -11.85 -17.46 -9.50
N GLU A 306 -12.80 -18.13 -10.17
CA GLU A 306 -12.86 -18.15 -11.63
C GLU A 306 -14.26 -17.65 -12.07
N PRO A 307 -14.35 -16.55 -12.84
CA PRO A 307 -13.23 -15.74 -13.37
C PRO A 307 -12.44 -15.02 -12.26
N ARG A 308 -11.12 -14.89 -12.46
CA ARG A 308 -10.20 -14.23 -11.51
C ARG A 308 -10.58 -12.78 -11.20
N ILE A 309 -11.22 -12.11 -12.15
CA ILE A 309 -11.79 -10.78 -11.94
C ILE A 309 -13.27 -10.97 -11.66
N THR A 310 -13.67 -10.76 -10.41
CA THR A 310 -15.10 -10.77 -10.06
C THR A 310 -15.66 -9.36 -10.24
N SER A 311 -16.65 -9.20 -11.11
CA SER A 311 -17.28 -7.90 -11.36
C SER A 311 -18.53 -7.71 -10.51
N VAL A 312 -18.69 -6.53 -9.93
CA VAL A 312 -19.92 -6.07 -9.27
C VAL A 312 -20.44 -4.79 -9.90
N THR A 313 -21.76 -4.68 -10.04
CA THR A 313 -22.39 -3.48 -10.60
C THR A 313 -22.79 -2.51 -9.48
N TYR A 314 -22.29 -1.26 -9.56
CA TYR A 314 -22.68 -0.18 -8.65
C TYR A 314 -23.66 0.78 -9.34
N SER A 315 -24.84 0.95 -8.74
CA SER A 315 -25.97 1.73 -9.28
C SER A 315 -26.88 2.32 -8.21
#